data_AF-A0A328PA05-F1
#
_entry.id   AF-A0A328PA05-F1
#
_cell.length_a   1.000
_cell.length_b   1.000
_cell.length_c   1.000
_cell.angle_alpha   90.00
_cell.angle_beta   90.00
_cell.angle_gamma   90.00
#
_symmetry.space_group_name_H-M   'P 1'
#
loop_
_entity.id
_entity.type
_entity.pdbx_description
1 polymer ?
#
loop_
_entity_poly.entity_id
_entity_poly.type
_entity_poly.pdbx_seq_one_letter_code
_entity_poly.pdbx_strand_id
1 'polypeptide(L)'
;MMRFRLSSGPIDTAQSRDGLKHPGSGGFCSFEGWVRDSNEGRDVDGLEYEAYAELAETEGERIVAEAIERYGVTDALCVHRTGSLKVGDLAVWVGASAAHRDEAFRACRYIIDEIKHRLPIWKKEHYLTGDTEWVACTHVYRAHEHETGHAHEHHHQHAAAQPFTPDYSRQQVLREVGVTGQAKLSAARVLVIGAGGLGCPAIGYLAGAGVGTLGIVDGDCLEASNLHRQTLYDARDIGEFKAVLAARRVAALNPTVSVQAWAEPLHAGNAVELFRQFDLVLECTDDMRSRYLSSDAAVLSGTPLILASVYQYEGQLQVVTTRAGDPCLRCLWPQEPAPEAVGSCVLSGVLGPVPGVFGTMQAMEALKILLDLPRPRESSLLLFNLLDHALTRLPIDVATGCASHGGCMAVAHDSLARAVDEQDIDLAFDRLEQAIAAGYRLVDVREAEEIARDPIDGLPSLQVPSSQIVARAAELGEAPSLLVCASGRRSSHAARLLRASGLRHVHSLEGGIMALRVAG
;
A
#
# COMPACT_ATOMS: atom_id res chain seq x y z
N MET A 1 29.67 31.75 18.96
CA MET A 1 30.33 31.33 17.70
C MET A 1 29.32 30.44 16.98
N MET A 2 29.20 30.53 15.66
CA MET A 2 28.33 29.62 14.91
C MET A 2 28.89 28.19 15.04
N ARG A 3 28.05 27.26 15.50
CA ARG A 3 28.34 25.84 15.69
C ARG A 3 28.09 25.01 14.44
N PHE A 4 27.42 25.58 13.44
CA PHE A 4 27.38 25.04 12.10
C PHE A 4 27.80 26.12 11.11
N ARG A 5 28.60 25.75 10.10
CA ARG A 5 28.95 26.67 9.00
C ARG A 5 29.20 25.94 7.69
N LEU A 6 28.87 26.61 6.60
CA LEU A 6 29.31 26.21 5.27
C LEU A 6 30.70 26.77 4.96
N SER A 7 31.49 26.04 4.19
CA SER A 7 32.79 26.51 3.71
C SER A 7 32.95 26.24 2.22
N SER A 8 33.38 27.25 1.46
CA SER A 8 33.78 27.07 0.07
C SER A 8 35.22 26.58 -0.09
N GLY A 9 36.00 26.56 1.00
CA GLY A 9 37.41 26.14 1.02
C GLY A 9 37.66 24.86 1.82
N PRO A 10 38.91 24.38 1.86
CA PRO A 10 39.29 23.24 2.70
C PRO A 10 38.98 23.47 4.18
N ILE A 11 38.52 22.42 4.86
CA ILE A 11 38.20 22.48 6.29
C ILE A 11 39.48 22.32 7.10
N ASP A 12 39.83 23.34 7.89
CA ASP A 12 40.91 23.25 8.89
C ASP A 12 40.41 22.51 10.13
N THR A 13 40.69 21.20 10.18
CA THR A 13 40.27 20.33 11.28
C THR A 13 41.04 20.60 12.57
N ALA A 14 42.29 21.08 12.48
CA ALA A 14 43.10 21.41 13.65
C ALA A 14 42.56 22.65 14.36
N GLN A 15 42.25 23.71 13.60
CA GLN A 15 41.60 24.91 14.12
C GLN A 15 40.22 24.59 14.70
N SER A 16 39.43 23.79 14.00
CA SER A 16 38.07 23.42 14.43
C SER A 16 38.10 22.58 15.71
N ARG A 17 39.03 21.63 15.83
CA ARG A 17 39.27 20.86 17.06
C ARG A 17 39.73 21.74 18.21
N ASP A 18 40.68 22.64 17.97
CA ASP A 18 41.25 23.48 19.01
C ASP A 18 40.19 24.43 19.62
N GLY A 19 39.20 24.85 18.82
CA GLY A 19 38.03 25.60 19.31
C GLY A 19 37.10 24.81 20.25
N LEU A 20 37.15 23.47 20.22
CA LEU A 20 36.35 22.60 21.08
C LEU A 20 37.10 22.12 22.34
N LYS A 21 38.37 22.50 22.52
CA LYS A 21 39.14 22.11 23.71
C LYS A 21 38.59 22.82 24.94
N HIS A 22 38.23 22.04 25.95
CA HIS A 22 37.76 22.56 27.22
C HIS A 22 38.37 21.78 28.40
N PRO A 23 38.82 22.44 29.50
CA PRO A 23 39.46 21.76 30.63
C PRO A 23 38.58 20.69 31.31
N GLY A 24 37.26 20.83 31.21
CA GLY A 24 36.28 19.88 31.75
C GLY A 24 35.94 18.71 30.82
N SER A 25 36.52 18.62 29.62
CA SER A 25 36.20 17.58 28.65
C SER A 25 37.29 16.51 28.64
N GLY A 26 36.95 15.30 29.13
CA GLY A 26 37.82 14.13 29.09
C GLY A 26 37.65 13.28 27.82
N GLY A 27 36.62 13.54 27.02
CA GLY A 27 36.35 12.87 25.75
C GLY A 27 36.22 13.86 24.59
N PHE A 28 36.80 13.50 23.45
CA PHE A 28 36.63 14.19 22.18
C PHE A 28 36.40 13.17 21.08
N CYS A 29 35.41 13.39 20.23
CA CYS A 29 35.13 12.56 19.06
C CYS A 29 34.99 13.46 17.83
N SER A 30 35.54 13.01 16.70
CA SER A 30 35.34 13.67 15.41
C SER A 30 34.99 12.66 14.32
N PHE A 31 34.15 13.09 13.40
CA PHE A 31 33.81 12.38 12.17
C PHE A 31 34.27 13.20 10.97
N GLU A 32 34.77 12.49 9.95
CA GLU A 32 35.24 13.06 8.70
C GLU A 32 34.61 12.33 7.52
N GLY A 33 33.88 13.06 6.68
CA GLY A 33 33.31 12.55 5.44
C GLY A 33 34.19 12.91 4.26
N TRP A 34 34.85 11.92 3.67
CA TRP A 34 35.80 12.08 2.56
C TRP A 34 35.14 11.71 1.22
N VAL A 35 35.53 12.40 0.15
CA VAL A 35 35.15 12.01 -1.22
C VAL A 35 35.90 10.74 -1.62
N ARG A 36 35.17 9.71 -2.05
CA ARG A 36 35.71 8.42 -2.49
C ARG A 36 35.70 8.33 -4.02
N ASP A 37 36.53 7.43 -4.56
CA ASP A 37 36.68 7.17 -5.99
C ASP A 37 35.57 6.30 -6.59
N SER A 38 34.68 5.74 -5.77
CA SER A 38 33.59 4.88 -6.20
C SER A 38 32.30 5.10 -5.40
N ASN A 39 31.16 5.04 -6.11
CA ASN A 39 29.82 5.03 -5.51
C ASN A 39 28.93 4.01 -6.26
N GLU A 40 28.28 3.11 -5.52
CA GLU A 40 27.42 2.03 -6.06
C GLU A 40 28.02 1.21 -7.23
N GLY A 41 29.35 1.03 -7.23
CA GLY A 41 30.07 0.28 -8.27
C GLY A 41 30.42 1.08 -9.53
N ARG A 42 30.27 2.40 -9.51
CA ARG A 42 30.70 3.32 -10.58
C ARG A 42 31.87 4.20 -10.11
N ASP A 43 32.81 4.46 -11.01
CA ASP A 43 33.96 5.33 -10.76
C ASP A 43 33.57 6.82 -10.85
N VAL A 44 33.98 7.60 -9.85
CA VAL A 44 33.64 9.02 -9.67
C VAL A 44 34.93 9.86 -9.66
N ASP A 45 34.98 10.96 -10.42
CA ASP A 45 36.17 11.83 -10.49
C ASP A 45 36.11 13.06 -9.55
N GLY A 46 34.92 13.36 -9.02
CA GLY A 46 34.67 14.41 -8.04
C GLY A 46 33.20 14.56 -7.66
N LEU A 47 32.94 15.45 -6.70
CA LEU A 47 31.61 15.80 -6.23
C LEU A 47 31.42 17.32 -6.27
N GLU A 48 30.22 17.77 -6.62
CA GLU A 48 29.81 19.17 -6.48
C GLU A 48 28.69 19.27 -5.44
N TYR A 49 28.91 20.09 -4.41
CA TYR A 49 27.94 20.32 -3.34
C TYR A 49 27.30 21.70 -3.47
N GLU A 50 25.98 21.74 -3.64
CA GLU A 50 25.19 22.96 -3.61
C GLU A 50 24.32 23.00 -2.35
N ALA A 51 24.16 24.20 -1.78
CA ALA A 51 23.39 24.41 -0.57
C ALA A 51 22.61 25.72 -0.64
N TYR A 52 21.39 25.70 -0.10
CA TYR A 52 20.69 26.95 0.21
C TYR A 52 21.23 27.49 1.54
N ALA A 53 22.24 28.36 1.46
CA ALA A 53 23.12 28.69 2.58
C ALA A 53 22.38 29.09 3.87
N GLU A 54 21.45 30.06 3.78
CA GLU A 54 20.74 30.57 4.96
C GLU A 54 19.91 29.49 5.69
N LEU A 55 19.23 28.62 4.93
CA LEU A 55 18.42 27.54 5.48
C LEU A 55 19.29 26.41 6.03
N ALA A 56 20.37 26.05 5.31
CA ALA A 56 21.31 25.04 5.75
C ALA A 56 22.04 25.45 7.03
N GLU A 57 22.42 26.72 7.16
CA GLU A 57 23.05 27.24 8.38
C GLU A 57 22.08 27.28 9.55
N THR A 58 20.85 27.74 9.33
CA THR A 58 19.81 27.79 10.37
C THR A 58 19.48 26.39 10.89
N GLU A 59 19.27 25.43 9.99
CA GLU A 59 18.92 24.06 10.37
C GLU A 59 20.12 23.30 10.96
N GLY A 60 21.33 23.55 10.44
CA GLY A 60 22.55 22.97 10.98
C GLY A 60 22.84 23.43 12.41
N GLU A 61 22.64 24.70 12.71
CA GLU A 61 22.72 25.22 14.08
C GLU A 61 21.74 24.51 15.01
N ARG A 62 20.51 24.29 14.54
CA ARG A 62 19.48 23.58 15.30
C ARG A 62 19.91 22.15 15.63
N ILE A 63 20.45 21.41 14.65
CA ILE A 63 20.94 20.03 14.85
C ILE A 63 22.07 19.98 15.88
N VAL A 64 23.05 20.90 15.79
CA VAL A 64 24.19 20.90 16.71
C VAL A 64 23.74 21.31 18.12
N ALA A 65 22.82 22.27 18.24
CA ALA A 65 22.24 22.65 19.52
C ALA A 65 21.46 21.49 20.18
N GLU A 66 20.64 20.79 19.40
CA GLU A 66 19.92 19.58 19.86
C GLU A 66 20.90 18.51 20.36
N ALA A 67 22.02 18.29 19.67
CA ALA A 67 23.03 17.32 20.09
C ALA A 67 23.69 17.70 21.43
N ILE A 68 24.00 18.98 21.61
CA ILE A 68 24.58 19.51 22.85
C ILE A 68 23.62 19.29 24.02
N GLU A 69 22.36 19.68 23.85
CA GLU A 69 21.34 19.53 24.89
C GLU A 69 21.05 18.07 25.19
N ARG A 70 20.86 17.25 24.16
CA ARG A 70 20.44 15.84 24.29
C ARG A 70 21.48 14.95 24.95
N TYR A 71 22.76 15.18 24.68
CA TYR A 71 23.84 14.33 25.16
C TYR A 71 24.69 15.00 26.25
N GLY A 72 24.37 16.24 26.64
CA GLY A 72 25.09 16.97 27.67
C GLY A 72 26.56 17.19 27.35
N VAL A 73 26.91 17.27 26.06
CA VAL A 73 28.30 17.51 25.64
C VAL A 73 28.69 18.96 25.92
N THR A 74 29.97 19.18 26.18
CA THR A 74 30.50 20.50 26.53
C THR A 74 30.37 21.47 25.35
N ASP A 75 30.72 21.03 24.15
CA ASP A 75 30.51 21.78 22.92
C ASP A 75 30.57 20.87 21.70
N ALA A 76 30.02 21.32 20.59
CA ALA A 76 30.08 20.64 19.31
C ALA A 76 30.11 21.63 18.15
N LEU A 77 30.74 21.22 17.04
CA LEU A 77 30.89 22.02 15.84
C LEU A 77 30.76 21.12 14.60
N CYS A 78 30.08 21.61 13.58
CA CYS A 78 30.07 21.00 12.27
C CYS A 78 30.44 22.00 11.17
N VAL A 79 31.26 21.56 10.23
CA VAL A 79 31.62 22.32 9.02
C VAL A 79 31.32 21.44 7.81
N HIS A 80 30.51 21.96 6.88
CA HIS A 80 30.22 21.27 5.62
C HIS A 80 30.77 22.09 4.45
N ARG A 81 31.49 21.44 3.54
CA ARG A 81 32.07 22.08 2.36
C ARG A 81 31.04 22.16 1.24
N THR A 82 31.04 23.26 0.49
CA THR A 82 30.25 23.47 -0.73
C THR A 82 31.15 23.80 -1.92
N GLY A 83 30.62 23.68 -3.13
CA GLY A 83 31.38 23.78 -4.38
C GLY A 83 31.96 22.44 -4.83
N SER A 84 32.93 22.48 -5.75
CA SER A 84 33.55 21.29 -6.33
C SER A 84 34.66 20.72 -5.43
N LEU A 85 34.60 19.41 -5.19
CA LEU A 85 35.52 18.62 -4.39
C LEU A 85 36.10 17.47 -5.22
N LYS A 86 37.38 17.20 -5.06
CA LYS A 86 38.06 16.07 -5.71
C LYS A 86 38.03 14.82 -4.83
N VAL A 87 38.24 13.65 -5.41
CA VAL A 87 38.51 12.42 -4.65
C VAL A 87 39.62 12.68 -3.63
N GLY A 88 39.37 12.30 -2.37
CA GLY A 88 40.26 12.56 -1.24
C GLY A 88 40.04 13.90 -0.53
N ASP A 89 39.16 14.77 -1.02
CA ASP A 89 38.81 16.00 -0.29
C ASP A 89 37.88 15.69 0.89
N LEU A 90 38.04 16.47 1.97
CA LEU A 90 37.14 16.45 3.13
C LEU A 90 35.87 17.27 2.82
N ALA A 91 34.72 16.60 2.79
CA ALA A 91 33.42 17.18 2.49
C ALA A 91 32.69 17.68 3.74
N VAL A 92 32.80 16.95 4.84
CA VAL A 92 32.14 17.33 6.10
C VAL A 92 32.99 16.91 7.29
N TRP A 93 33.04 17.78 8.29
CA TRP A 93 33.71 17.52 9.55
C TRP A 93 32.76 17.81 10.71
N VAL A 94 32.69 16.90 11.66
CA VAL A 94 31.92 17.05 12.90
C VAL A 94 32.86 16.81 14.07
N GLY A 95 32.81 17.65 15.09
CA GLY A 95 33.53 17.46 16.35
C GLY A 95 32.62 17.65 17.56
N ALA A 96 32.81 16.84 18.59
CA ALA A 96 32.09 16.95 19.87
C ALA A 96 33.05 16.69 21.04
N SER A 97 33.02 17.59 22.03
CA SER A 97 33.78 17.50 23.29
C SER A 97 32.85 17.26 24.46
N ALA A 98 33.18 16.30 25.33
CA ALA A 98 32.36 15.95 26.48
C ALA A 98 33.20 15.51 27.68
N ALA A 99 32.58 15.45 28.87
CA ALA A 99 33.26 14.97 30.06
C ALA A 99 33.75 13.51 29.90
N HIS A 100 32.93 12.65 29.28
CA HIS A 100 33.27 11.26 28.98
C HIS A 100 33.12 10.95 27.47
N ARG A 101 33.72 9.82 27.05
CA ARG A 101 33.83 9.48 25.62
C ARG A 101 32.50 9.07 24.98
N ASP A 102 31.58 8.48 25.74
CA ASP A 102 30.35 7.89 25.19
C ASP A 102 29.41 9.00 24.70
N GLU A 103 29.28 10.08 25.45
CA GLU A 103 28.51 11.27 25.08
C GLU A 103 29.12 11.93 23.83
N ALA A 104 30.45 12.02 23.75
CA ALA A 104 31.14 12.56 22.58
C ALA A 104 30.84 11.72 21.32
N PHE A 105 30.89 10.38 21.41
CA PHE A 105 30.53 9.49 20.30
C PHE A 105 29.07 9.65 19.87
N ARG A 106 28.13 9.65 20.82
CA ARG A 106 26.70 9.76 20.55
C ARG A 106 26.33 11.09 19.92
N ALA A 107 26.89 12.19 20.41
CA ALA A 107 26.67 13.52 19.83
C ALA A 107 27.26 13.63 18.42
N CYS A 108 28.50 13.16 18.21
CA CYS A 108 29.15 13.20 16.91
C CYS A 108 28.36 12.38 15.85
N ARG A 109 27.90 11.18 16.23
CA ARG A 109 27.06 10.32 15.40
C ARG A 109 25.71 10.95 15.07
N TYR A 110 25.03 11.50 16.07
CA TYR A 110 23.73 12.16 15.88
C TYR A 110 23.84 13.33 14.89
N ILE A 111 24.85 14.19 15.05
CA ILE A 111 25.01 15.36 14.17
C ILE A 111 25.18 14.95 12.70
N ILE A 112 26.04 13.97 12.40
CA ILE A 112 26.24 13.56 11.01
C ILE A 112 25.01 12.88 10.40
N ASP A 113 24.30 12.06 11.18
CA ASP A 113 23.10 11.36 10.72
C ASP A 113 21.97 12.36 10.44
N GLU A 114 21.76 13.34 11.33
CA GLU A 114 20.75 14.38 11.15
C GLU A 114 21.10 15.35 10.01
N ILE A 115 22.39 15.69 9.81
CA ILE A 115 22.82 16.51 8.66
C ILE A 115 22.47 15.82 7.35
N LYS A 116 22.73 14.51 7.23
CA LYS A 116 22.36 13.76 6.01
C LYS A 116 20.85 13.70 5.79
N HIS A 117 20.06 13.82 6.85
CA HIS A 117 18.61 13.71 6.77
C HIS A 117 17.88 15.06 6.56
N ARG A 118 18.32 16.12 7.26
CA ARG A 118 17.58 17.38 7.39
C ARG A 118 18.19 18.55 6.62
N LEU A 119 19.49 18.50 6.29
CA LEU A 119 20.13 19.65 5.65
C LEU A 119 19.78 19.74 4.16
N PRO A 120 19.37 20.92 3.66
CA PRO A 120 19.16 21.17 2.24
C PRO A 120 20.50 21.37 1.53
N ILE A 121 21.29 20.30 1.47
CA ILE A 121 22.54 20.19 0.72
C ILE A 121 22.39 19.06 -0.31
N TRP A 122 22.60 19.40 -1.57
CA TRP A 122 22.53 18.48 -2.70
C TRP A 122 23.94 18.13 -3.15
N LYS A 123 24.16 16.85 -3.49
CA LYS A 123 25.38 16.39 -4.12
C LYS A 123 25.11 16.09 -5.59
N LYS A 124 26.02 16.53 -6.45
CA LYS A 124 26.07 16.15 -7.86
C LYS A 124 27.34 15.35 -8.08
N GLU A 125 27.19 14.14 -8.59
CA GLU A 125 28.32 13.25 -8.85
C GLU A 125 28.78 13.41 -10.31
N HIS A 126 30.10 13.49 -10.50
CA HIS A 126 30.72 13.53 -11.82
C HIS A 126 31.33 12.15 -12.12
N TYR A 127 30.74 11.43 -13.06
CA TYR A 127 31.20 10.10 -13.45
C TYR A 127 32.20 10.18 -14.61
N LEU A 128 33.18 9.27 -14.65
CA LEU A 128 34.18 9.19 -15.72
C LEU A 128 33.58 8.96 -17.12
N THR A 129 32.32 8.54 -17.21
CA THR A 129 31.58 8.34 -18.47
C THR A 129 31.00 9.62 -19.06
N GLY A 130 31.05 10.75 -18.34
CA GLY A 130 30.55 12.07 -18.79
C GLY A 130 29.11 12.39 -18.40
N ASP A 131 28.39 11.45 -17.78
CA ASP A 131 27.06 11.69 -17.21
C ASP A 131 27.15 12.35 -15.83
N THR A 132 26.18 13.19 -15.49
CA THR A 132 26.07 13.80 -14.14
C THR A 132 24.70 13.51 -13.54
N GLU A 133 24.67 13.11 -12.28
CA GLU A 133 23.43 12.79 -11.57
C GLU A 133 23.30 13.62 -10.29
N TRP A 134 22.13 14.22 -10.10
CA TRP A 134 21.78 14.91 -8.85
C TRP A 134 21.24 13.89 -7.87
N VAL A 135 21.95 13.72 -6.76
CA VAL A 135 21.57 12.79 -5.70
C VAL A 135 21.31 13.61 -4.44
N ALA A 136 20.12 13.48 -3.85
CA ALA A 136 19.86 14.07 -2.54
C ALA A 136 20.75 13.38 -1.48
N CYS A 137 21.29 14.13 -0.52
CA CYS A 137 22.10 13.54 0.57
C CYS A 137 21.30 12.62 1.52
N THR A 138 19.99 12.51 1.32
CA THR A 138 19.06 11.68 2.11
C THR A 138 19.34 10.20 1.91
N HIS A 139 20.09 9.60 2.83
CA HIS A 139 20.10 8.15 2.99
C HIS A 139 18.85 7.71 3.75
N VAL A 140 18.18 6.68 3.23
CA VAL A 140 17.11 5.97 3.91
C VAL A 140 17.65 5.41 5.23
N TYR A 141 17.03 5.81 6.34
CA TYR A 141 17.39 5.36 7.69
C TYR A 141 17.25 3.83 7.79
N ARG A 142 18.37 3.14 8.08
CA ARG A 142 18.35 1.80 8.68
C ARG A 142 18.33 2.00 10.19
N ALA A 143 17.29 1.52 10.86
CA ALA A 143 17.35 1.33 12.30
C ALA A 143 18.56 0.43 12.60
N HIS A 144 19.54 0.96 13.35
CA HIS A 144 20.61 0.13 13.86
C HIS A 144 20.03 -0.80 14.92
N GLU A 145 20.09 -2.10 14.65
CA GLU A 145 19.91 -3.14 15.65
C GLU A 145 20.86 -2.85 16.82
N HIS A 146 20.30 -2.55 17.98
CA HIS A 146 21.07 -2.56 19.22
C HIS A 146 21.42 -4.02 19.51
N GLU A 147 22.68 -4.37 19.31
CA GLU A 147 23.24 -5.62 19.83
C GLU A 147 22.92 -5.72 21.33
N THR A 148 22.28 -6.83 21.67
CA THR A 148 22.00 -7.21 23.04
C THR A 148 23.30 -7.69 23.69
N GLY A 149 23.70 -7.03 24.77
CA GLY A 149 24.67 -7.57 25.70
C GLY A 149 25.76 -6.59 26.09
N HIS A 150 25.50 -5.78 27.11
CA HIS A 150 26.37 -5.66 28.29
C HIS A 150 25.56 -4.98 29.40
N ALA A 151 25.31 -5.73 30.48
CA ALA A 151 24.63 -5.24 31.66
C ALA A 151 25.55 -4.27 32.41
N HIS A 152 25.27 -2.98 32.27
CA HIS A 152 25.67 -1.98 33.26
C HIS A 152 24.40 -1.34 33.80
N GLU A 153 24.17 -1.52 35.11
CA GLU A 153 23.10 -0.88 35.87
C GLU A 153 23.29 0.64 35.84
N HIS A 154 22.73 1.29 34.82
CA HIS A 154 22.43 2.70 34.88
C HIS A 154 20.96 2.84 35.23
N HIS A 155 20.71 3.45 36.39
CA HIS A 155 19.41 4.00 36.76
C HIS A 155 19.05 5.12 35.77
N HIS A 156 18.60 4.74 34.58
CA HIS A 156 17.87 5.64 33.71
C HIS A 156 16.44 5.70 34.24
N GLN A 157 16.09 6.83 34.84
CA GLN A 157 14.70 7.27 34.79
C GLN A 157 14.34 7.38 33.31
N HIS A 158 13.71 6.33 32.78
CA HIS A 158 13.03 6.39 31.50
C HIS A 158 11.94 7.44 31.66
N ALA A 159 12.23 8.68 31.28
CA ALA A 159 11.19 9.60 30.88
C ALA A 159 10.39 8.86 29.81
N ALA A 160 9.15 8.48 30.14
CA ALA A 160 8.27 7.80 29.20
C ALA A 160 8.31 8.59 27.89
N ALA A 161 8.70 7.93 26.79
CA ALA A 161 8.68 8.54 25.47
C ALA A 161 7.30 9.19 25.32
N GLN A 162 7.27 10.50 25.05
CA GLN A 162 6.00 11.19 24.90
C GLN A 162 5.19 10.47 23.82
N PRO A 163 3.92 10.13 24.08
CA PRO A 163 3.09 9.47 23.09
C PRO A 163 3.05 10.32 21.82
N PHE A 164 3.27 9.67 20.68
CA PHE A 164 3.21 10.33 19.38
C PHE A 164 1.88 11.10 19.26
N THR A 165 1.97 12.38 18.94
CA THR A 165 0.81 13.22 18.71
C THR A 165 0.82 13.67 17.25
N PRO A 166 -0.16 13.28 16.43
CA PRO A 166 -0.23 13.69 15.04
C PRO A 166 -0.52 15.19 14.93
N ASP A 167 0.10 15.85 13.95
CA ASP A 167 -0.14 17.26 13.63
C ASP A 167 -1.15 17.40 12.49
N TYR A 168 -2.39 17.74 12.85
CA TYR A 168 -3.47 18.04 11.89
C TYR A 168 -3.67 19.53 11.63
N SER A 169 -2.77 20.40 12.10
CA SER A 169 -2.93 21.86 12.03
C SER A 169 -3.27 22.35 10.61
N ARG A 170 -2.60 21.80 9.59
CA ARG A 170 -2.81 22.19 8.18
C ARG A 170 -4.22 21.93 7.68
N GLN A 171 -4.84 20.81 8.06
CA GLN A 171 -6.21 20.51 7.65
C GLN A 171 -7.24 21.16 8.58
N GLN A 172 -6.94 21.32 9.87
CA GLN A 172 -7.82 22.01 10.82
C GLN A 172 -7.96 23.52 10.54
N VAL A 173 -7.02 24.14 9.84
CA VAL A 173 -7.14 25.54 9.39
C VAL A 173 -8.29 25.70 8.37
N LEU A 174 -8.67 24.65 7.65
CA LEU A 174 -9.84 24.68 6.76
C LEU A 174 -11.11 24.83 7.59
N ARG A 175 -11.93 25.85 7.26
CA ARG A 175 -13.14 26.19 8.02
C ARG A 175 -14.11 25.01 8.14
N GLU A 176 -14.25 24.24 7.06
CA GLU A 176 -15.14 23.09 6.97
C GLU A 176 -14.62 21.87 7.75
N VAL A 177 -13.32 21.84 8.07
CA VAL A 177 -12.71 20.82 8.92
C VAL A 177 -12.70 21.34 10.36
N GLY A 178 -11.82 22.28 10.71
CA GLY A 178 -11.69 22.76 12.08
C GLY A 178 -11.39 21.63 13.09
N VAL A 179 -11.43 21.98 14.38
CA VAL A 179 -11.29 21.00 15.46
C VAL A 179 -12.45 19.99 15.45
N THR A 180 -13.67 20.46 15.16
CA THR A 180 -14.87 19.63 15.14
C THR A 180 -14.85 18.57 14.04
N GLY A 181 -14.45 18.94 12.82
CA GLY A 181 -14.29 18.01 11.70
C GLY A 181 -13.17 17.01 11.96
N GLN A 182 -12.05 17.44 12.58
CA GLN A 182 -11.03 16.49 13.01
C GLN A 182 -11.56 15.47 14.02
N ALA A 183 -12.37 15.92 14.99
CA ALA A 183 -13.00 15.03 15.95
C ALA A 183 -13.96 14.03 15.27
N LYS A 184 -14.69 14.46 14.22
CA LYS A 184 -15.50 13.55 13.39
C LYS A 184 -14.63 12.49 12.71
N LEU A 185 -13.53 12.89 12.07
CA LEU A 185 -12.60 11.94 11.44
C LEU A 185 -12.05 10.94 12.46
N SER A 186 -11.61 11.43 13.63
CA SER A 186 -11.09 10.58 14.70
C SER A 186 -12.12 9.60 15.29
N ALA A 187 -13.42 9.86 15.14
CA ALA A 187 -14.48 8.96 15.57
C ALA A 187 -14.95 8.00 14.45
N ALA A 188 -14.63 8.32 13.19
CA ALA A 188 -15.10 7.59 12.03
C ALA A 188 -14.39 6.25 11.85
N ARG A 189 -15.12 5.31 11.25
CA ARG A 189 -14.69 3.94 10.94
C ARG A 189 -14.88 3.70 9.44
N VAL A 190 -13.79 3.48 8.72
CA VAL A 190 -13.83 3.24 7.26
C VAL A 190 -13.31 1.84 6.94
N LEU A 191 -14.05 1.08 6.15
CA LEU A 191 -13.62 -0.21 5.60
C LEU A 191 -13.05 0.00 4.19
N VAL A 192 -11.88 -0.59 3.91
CA VAL A 192 -11.26 -0.62 2.59
C VAL A 192 -11.15 -2.07 2.13
N ILE A 193 -11.78 -2.40 1.00
CA ILE A 193 -11.77 -3.73 0.41
C ILE A 193 -10.77 -3.71 -0.74
N GLY A 194 -9.68 -4.46 -0.61
CA GLY A 194 -8.54 -4.42 -1.50
C GLY A 194 -7.50 -3.39 -1.04
N ALA A 195 -6.32 -3.88 -0.71
CA ALA A 195 -5.12 -3.11 -0.35
C ALA A 195 -4.12 -3.06 -1.53
N GLY A 196 -4.66 -3.09 -2.76
CA GLY A 196 -3.92 -3.02 -4.02
C GLY A 196 -3.65 -1.59 -4.50
N GLY A 197 -3.61 -1.37 -5.82
CA GLY A 197 -3.22 -0.08 -6.40
C GLY A 197 -4.16 1.08 -6.07
N LEU A 198 -5.46 0.80 -5.95
CA LEU A 198 -6.47 1.78 -5.50
C LEU A 198 -6.43 1.94 -3.96
N GLY A 199 -6.31 0.83 -3.24
CA GLY A 199 -6.34 0.80 -1.78
C GLY A 199 -5.12 1.47 -1.14
N CYS A 200 -3.92 1.28 -1.68
CA CYS A 200 -2.67 1.85 -1.16
C CYS A 200 -2.74 3.37 -0.90
N PRO A 201 -3.04 4.22 -1.91
CA PRO A 201 -3.19 5.65 -1.68
C PRO A 201 -4.39 5.96 -0.79
N ALA A 202 -5.52 5.24 -0.92
CA ALA A 202 -6.71 5.50 -0.12
C ALA A 202 -6.44 5.31 1.38
N ILE A 203 -5.84 4.17 1.75
CA ILE A 203 -5.43 3.83 3.11
C ILE A 203 -4.45 4.88 3.65
N GLY A 204 -3.42 5.23 2.87
CA GLY A 204 -2.42 6.22 3.28
C GLY A 204 -3.03 7.60 3.57
N TYR A 205 -3.88 8.11 2.69
CA TYR A 205 -4.52 9.42 2.88
C TYR A 205 -5.56 9.42 4.00
N LEU A 206 -6.35 8.35 4.18
CA LEU A 206 -7.31 8.26 5.29
C LEU A 206 -6.61 8.16 6.65
N ALA A 207 -5.53 7.37 6.73
CA ALA A 207 -4.69 7.30 7.93
C ALA A 207 -4.03 8.64 8.24
N GLY A 208 -3.44 9.29 7.23
CA GLY A 208 -2.82 10.61 7.37
C GLY A 208 -3.82 11.72 7.74
N ALA A 209 -5.08 11.61 7.30
CA ALA A 209 -6.15 12.53 7.68
C ALA A 209 -6.68 12.28 9.11
N GLY A 210 -6.27 11.19 9.76
CA GLY A 210 -6.69 10.87 11.12
C GLY A 210 -8.09 10.26 11.22
N VAL A 211 -8.48 9.44 10.24
CA VAL A 211 -9.66 8.56 10.38
C VAL A 211 -9.42 7.59 11.54
N GLY A 212 -10.34 7.55 12.51
CA GLY A 212 -10.13 6.87 13.79
C GLY A 212 -9.92 5.36 13.70
N THR A 213 -10.69 4.69 12.83
CA THR A 213 -10.53 3.25 12.57
C THR A 213 -10.51 2.95 11.09
N LEU A 214 -9.51 2.17 10.65
CA LEU A 214 -9.46 1.58 9.32
C LEU A 214 -9.64 0.06 9.40
N GLY A 215 -10.64 -0.46 8.70
CA GLY A 215 -10.75 -1.88 8.39
C GLY A 215 -10.11 -2.15 7.02
N ILE A 216 -9.30 -3.18 6.89
CA ILE A 216 -8.61 -3.53 5.65
C ILE A 216 -8.85 -5.01 5.35
N VAL A 217 -9.49 -5.30 4.22
CA VAL A 217 -9.77 -6.67 3.77
C VAL A 217 -9.01 -6.93 2.48
N ASP A 218 -8.08 -7.87 2.49
CA ASP A 218 -7.34 -8.30 1.30
C ASP A 218 -6.78 -9.70 1.55
N GLY A 219 -7.15 -10.66 0.68
CA GLY A 219 -6.72 -12.05 0.78
C GLY A 219 -5.39 -12.35 0.11
N ASP A 220 -4.83 -11.41 -0.67
CA ASP A 220 -3.64 -11.66 -1.46
C ASP A 220 -2.34 -11.44 -0.65
N CYS A 221 -1.30 -12.18 -1.03
CA CYS A 221 0.08 -11.83 -0.69
C CYS A 221 0.64 -10.79 -1.68
N LEU A 222 1.63 -10.01 -1.23
CA LEU A 222 2.34 -9.08 -2.09
C LEU A 222 3.26 -9.81 -3.07
N GLU A 223 3.18 -9.45 -4.36
CA GLU A 223 4.08 -9.94 -5.40
C GLU A 223 5.01 -8.84 -5.92
N ALA A 224 6.17 -9.21 -6.48
CA ALA A 224 7.06 -8.26 -7.15
C ALA A 224 6.35 -7.45 -8.27
N SER A 225 5.44 -8.12 -8.99
CA SER A 225 4.61 -7.54 -10.06
C SER A 225 3.68 -6.42 -9.59
N ASN A 226 3.49 -6.26 -8.28
CA ASN A 226 2.56 -5.30 -7.68
C ASN A 226 3.23 -3.95 -7.37
N LEU A 227 4.54 -3.94 -7.12
CA LEU A 227 5.27 -2.79 -6.56
C LEU A 227 5.23 -1.54 -7.43
N HIS A 228 5.08 -1.67 -8.76
CA HIS A 228 5.02 -0.52 -9.66
C HIS A 228 3.76 0.36 -9.47
N ARG A 229 2.74 -0.13 -8.76
CA ARG A 229 1.47 0.58 -8.52
C ARG A 229 0.96 0.52 -7.08
N GLN A 230 1.56 -0.31 -6.23
CA GLN A 230 1.18 -0.48 -4.82
C GLN A 230 2.24 0.16 -3.92
N THR A 231 2.25 1.50 -3.91
CA THR A 231 3.31 2.32 -3.32
C THR A 231 3.35 2.34 -1.79
N LEU A 232 2.44 1.64 -1.13
CA LEU A 232 2.44 1.47 0.33
C LEU A 232 3.50 0.46 0.81
N TYR A 233 3.97 -0.41 -0.09
CA TYR A 233 4.86 -1.53 0.21
C TYR A 233 6.23 -1.38 -0.46
N ASP A 234 7.18 -2.21 -0.03
CA ASP A 234 8.50 -2.30 -0.64
C ASP A 234 8.95 -3.73 -0.93
N ALA A 235 10.10 -3.89 -1.61
CA ALA A 235 10.57 -5.19 -2.08
C ALA A 235 10.84 -6.22 -0.97
N ARG A 236 11.00 -5.79 0.29
CA ARG A 236 11.21 -6.69 1.43
C ARG A 236 9.92 -7.33 1.92
N ASP A 237 8.79 -6.74 1.56
CA ASP A 237 7.45 -7.17 2.00
C ASP A 237 6.89 -8.30 1.10
N ILE A 238 7.59 -8.69 0.03
CA ILE A 238 7.11 -9.69 -0.94
C ILE A 238 6.84 -11.03 -0.23
N GLY A 239 5.67 -11.61 -0.50
CA GLY A 239 5.19 -12.87 0.09
C GLY A 239 4.36 -12.68 1.36
N GLU A 240 4.33 -11.50 1.96
CA GLU A 240 3.45 -11.22 3.10
C GLU A 240 2.05 -10.79 2.66
N PHE A 241 1.03 -11.07 3.47
CA PHE A 241 -0.36 -10.67 3.21
C PHE A 241 -0.53 -9.14 3.15
N LYS A 242 -1.15 -8.64 2.08
CA LYS A 242 -1.33 -7.20 1.84
C LYS A 242 -2.11 -6.51 2.96
N ALA A 243 -3.17 -7.14 3.48
CA ALA A 243 -3.95 -6.56 4.58
C ALA A 243 -3.11 -6.33 5.85
N VAL A 244 -2.23 -7.29 6.18
CA VAL A 244 -1.34 -7.22 7.35
C VAL A 244 -0.25 -6.15 7.12
N LEU A 245 0.34 -6.12 5.92
CA LEU A 245 1.31 -5.10 5.55
C LEU A 245 0.71 -3.70 5.62
N ALA A 246 -0.48 -3.49 5.07
CA ALA A 246 -1.15 -2.20 5.09
C ALA A 246 -1.42 -1.74 6.53
N ALA A 247 -1.84 -2.64 7.42
CA ALA A 247 -2.01 -2.32 8.83
C ALA A 247 -0.70 -1.91 9.51
N ARG A 248 0.40 -2.61 9.23
CA ARG A 248 1.74 -2.23 9.71
C ARG A 248 2.13 -0.82 9.23
N ARG A 249 1.85 -0.50 7.96
CA ARG A 249 2.16 0.81 7.37
C ARG A 249 1.30 1.93 7.95
N VAL A 250 0.02 1.69 8.21
CA VAL A 250 -0.86 2.64 8.90
C VAL A 250 -0.36 2.90 10.33
N ALA A 251 -0.04 1.85 11.09
CA ALA A 251 0.46 1.99 12.46
C ALA A 251 1.79 2.78 12.51
N ALA A 252 2.64 2.62 11.50
CA ALA A 252 3.88 3.39 11.37
C ALA A 252 3.63 4.85 10.95
N LEU A 253 2.68 5.09 10.04
CA LEU A 253 2.34 6.42 9.52
C LEU A 253 1.62 7.27 10.56
N ASN A 254 0.64 6.68 11.25
CA ASN A 254 -0.17 7.36 12.24
C ASN A 254 -0.61 6.40 13.36
N PRO A 255 0.18 6.28 14.45
CA PRO A 255 -0.09 5.43 15.59
C PRO A 255 -1.42 5.68 16.33
N THR A 256 -2.11 6.79 16.09
CA THR A 256 -3.41 7.06 16.75
C THR A 256 -4.59 6.43 16.01
N VAL A 257 -4.37 5.87 14.81
CA VAL A 257 -5.40 5.19 14.02
C VAL A 257 -5.46 3.73 14.42
N SER A 258 -6.65 3.26 14.81
CA SER A 258 -6.89 1.84 15.05
C SER A 258 -7.03 1.11 13.72
N VAL A 259 -6.38 -0.05 13.57
CA VAL A 259 -6.49 -0.85 12.34
C VAL A 259 -7.00 -2.25 12.64
N GLN A 260 -7.92 -2.72 11.80
CA GLN A 260 -8.42 -4.10 11.78
C GLN A 260 -8.10 -4.68 10.40
N ALA A 261 -7.38 -5.81 10.35
CA ALA A 261 -6.94 -6.42 9.11
C ALA A 261 -7.48 -7.84 8.98
N TRP A 262 -8.05 -8.14 7.81
CA TRP A 262 -8.52 -9.47 7.42
C TRP A 262 -7.68 -9.92 6.23
N ALA A 263 -6.81 -10.90 6.48
CA ALA A 263 -6.00 -11.58 5.47
C ALA A 263 -6.81 -12.67 4.76
N GLU A 264 -8.03 -12.33 4.36
CA GLU A 264 -9.00 -13.18 3.69
C GLU A 264 -9.81 -12.32 2.70
N PRO A 265 -10.32 -12.88 1.61
CA PRO A 265 -11.16 -12.14 0.67
C PRO A 265 -12.50 -11.77 1.30
N LEU A 266 -13.08 -10.66 0.85
CA LEU A 266 -14.49 -10.37 1.12
C LEU A 266 -15.35 -11.42 0.42
N HIS A 267 -16.34 -11.95 1.10
CA HIS A 267 -17.21 -12.96 0.52
C HIS A 267 -18.65 -12.86 1.04
N ALA A 268 -19.58 -13.54 0.37
CA ALA A 268 -21.00 -13.41 0.67
C ALA A 268 -21.38 -13.77 2.12
N GLY A 269 -20.65 -14.72 2.73
CA GLY A 269 -20.85 -15.09 4.14
C GLY A 269 -20.42 -14.06 5.19
N ASN A 270 -19.54 -13.09 4.87
CA ASN A 270 -19.04 -12.10 5.84
C ASN A 270 -19.41 -10.65 5.51
N ALA A 271 -19.74 -10.34 4.26
CA ALA A 271 -19.79 -8.96 3.77
C ALA A 271 -20.79 -8.06 4.51
N VAL A 272 -22.02 -8.51 4.71
CA VAL A 272 -23.08 -7.67 5.29
C VAL A 272 -22.79 -7.33 6.76
N GLU A 273 -22.42 -8.33 7.57
CA GLU A 273 -22.11 -8.09 9.00
C GLU A 273 -20.82 -7.28 9.16
N LEU A 274 -19.86 -7.44 8.26
CA LEU A 274 -18.66 -6.62 8.26
C LEU A 274 -19.02 -5.15 7.97
N PHE A 275 -19.82 -4.88 6.94
CA PHE A 275 -20.19 -3.52 6.54
C PHE A 275 -20.95 -2.75 7.63
N ARG A 276 -21.78 -3.44 8.43
CA ARG A 276 -22.52 -2.82 9.55
C ARG A 276 -21.62 -2.27 10.65
N GLN A 277 -20.35 -2.66 10.69
CA GLN A 277 -19.38 -2.20 11.69
C GLN A 277 -18.66 -0.92 11.30
N PHE A 278 -18.94 -0.35 10.12
CA PHE A 278 -18.25 0.82 9.58
C PHE A 278 -19.24 1.88 9.09
N ASP A 279 -18.80 3.13 9.09
CA ASP A 279 -19.60 4.29 8.66
C ASP A 279 -19.60 4.44 7.14
N LEU A 280 -18.57 3.91 6.47
CA LEU A 280 -18.32 4.04 5.04
C LEU A 280 -17.42 2.91 4.56
N VAL A 281 -17.64 2.47 3.32
CA VAL A 281 -16.83 1.46 2.65
C VAL A 281 -16.21 2.01 1.36
N LEU A 282 -14.94 1.68 1.10
CA LEU A 282 -14.26 1.88 -0.17
C LEU A 282 -14.06 0.52 -0.84
N GLU A 283 -14.58 0.39 -2.06
CA GLU A 283 -14.36 -0.76 -2.92
C GLU A 283 -13.13 -0.47 -3.80
N CYS A 284 -12.01 -1.12 -3.51
CA CYS A 284 -10.71 -0.90 -4.14
C CYS A 284 -10.17 -2.15 -4.85
N THR A 285 -11.03 -3.13 -5.15
CA THR A 285 -10.66 -4.34 -5.91
C THR A 285 -10.66 -4.07 -7.41
N ASP A 286 -9.99 -4.94 -8.16
CA ASP A 286 -9.90 -4.88 -9.62
C ASP A 286 -10.84 -5.87 -10.32
N ASP A 287 -11.70 -6.56 -9.57
CA ASP A 287 -12.63 -7.57 -10.10
C ASP A 287 -14.10 -7.13 -10.03
N MET A 288 -14.87 -7.51 -11.05
CA MET A 288 -16.28 -7.11 -11.13
C MET A 288 -17.17 -7.84 -10.13
N ARG A 289 -16.85 -9.07 -9.75
CA ARG A 289 -17.69 -9.87 -8.86
C ARG A 289 -17.72 -9.27 -7.45
N SER A 290 -16.55 -8.88 -6.94
CA SER A 290 -16.38 -8.17 -5.67
C SER A 290 -17.11 -6.82 -5.66
N ARG A 291 -17.20 -6.12 -6.80
CA ARG A 291 -17.99 -4.88 -6.93
C ARG A 291 -19.48 -5.12 -6.76
N TYR A 292 -20.02 -6.14 -7.41
CA TYR A 292 -21.42 -6.50 -7.24
C TYR A 292 -21.71 -6.95 -5.82
N LEU A 293 -20.86 -7.83 -5.26
CA LEU A 293 -20.95 -8.26 -3.86
C LEU A 293 -20.91 -7.06 -2.90
N SER A 294 -19.98 -6.13 -3.09
CA SER A 294 -19.83 -4.94 -2.23
C SER A 294 -21.03 -4.01 -2.36
N SER A 295 -21.51 -3.76 -3.59
CA SER A 295 -22.70 -2.92 -3.80
C SER A 295 -23.95 -3.55 -3.18
N ASP A 296 -24.11 -4.87 -3.29
CA ASP A 296 -25.24 -5.58 -2.71
C ASP A 296 -25.16 -5.56 -1.18
N ALA A 297 -23.97 -5.82 -0.61
CA ALA A 297 -23.75 -5.74 0.82
C ALA A 297 -24.02 -4.33 1.37
N ALA A 298 -23.60 -3.28 0.66
CA ALA A 298 -23.86 -1.88 1.02
C ALA A 298 -25.36 -1.57 1.07
N VAL A 299 -26.12 -1.98 0.04
CA VAL A 299 -27.58 -1.80 0.01
C VAL A 299 -28.24 -2.53 1.18
N LEU A 300 -27.82 -3.76 1.49
CA LEU A 300 -28.38 -4.58 2.56
C LEU A 300 -27.99 -4.12 3.97
N SER A 301 -26.79 -3.56 4.15
CA SER A 301 -26.32 -3.04 5.43
C SER A 301 -26.78 -1.60 5.66
N GLY A 302 -27.15 -0.88 4.60
CA GLY A 302 -27.38 0.57 4.63
C GLY A 302 -26.08 1.39 4.73
N THR A 303 -24.92 0.78 4.54
CA THR A 303 -23.61 1.45 4.66
C THR A 303 -23.22 2.09 3.33
N PRO A 304 -22.90 3.41 3.28
CA PRO A 304 -22.42 4.05 2.07
C PRO A 304 -21.17 3.37 1.48
N LEU A 305 -21.06 3.38 0.15
CA LEU A 305 -20.00 2.73 -0.61
C LEU A 305 -19.42 3.67 -1.66
N ILE A 306 -18.10 3.70 -1.80
CA ILE A 306 -17.40 4.40 -2.88
C ILE A 306 -16.73 3.37 -3.77
N LEU A 307 -17.22 3.26 -5.01
CA LEU A 307 -16.71 2.37 -6.04
C LEU A 307 -15.71 3.12 -6.92
N ALA A 308 -14.57 2.51 -7.20
CA ALA A 308 -13.68 2.95 -8.27
C ALA A 308 -13.21 1.78 -9.12
N SER A 309 -12.92 2.05 -10.38
CA SER A 309 -12.22 1.09 -11.23
C SER A 309 -11.36 1.78 -12.26
N VAL A 310 -10.34 1.07 -12.73
CA VAL A 310 -9.40 1.60 -13.72
C VAL A 310 -9.24 0.62 -14.87
N TYR A 311 -8.96 1.16 -16.05
CA TYR A 311 -8.64 0.41 -17.24
C TYR A 311 -7.65 1.22 -18.07
N GLN A 312 -6.44 0.69 -18.28
CA GLN A 312 -5.35 1.36 -18.99
C GLN A 312 -5.03 2.76 -18.42
N TYR A 313 -5.53 3.83 -19.04
CA TYR A 313 -5.33 5.23 -18.67
C TYR A 313 -6.61 5.92 -18.19
N GLU A 314 -7.70 5.18 -18.09
CA GLU A 314 -9.00 5.70 -17.71
C GLU A 314 -9.45 5.06 -16.41
N GLY A 315 -10.43 5.68 -15.78
CA GLY A 315 -11.15 5.07 -14.68
C GLY A 315 -12.48 5.73 -14.42
N GLN A 316 -13.19 5.13 -13.50
CA GLN A 316 -14.51 5.56 -13.09
C GLN A 316 -14.63 5.60 -11.58
N LEU A 317 -15.50 6.48 -11.10
CA LEU A 317 -15.79 6.68 -9.68
C LEU A 317 -17.30 6.87 -9.48
N GLN A 318 -17.88 6.12 -8.55
CA GLN A 318 -19.29 6.22 -8.19
C GLN A 318 -19.43 6.23 -6.66
N VAL A 319 -20.26 7.12 -6.14
CA VAL A 319 -20.65 7.14 -4.72
C VAL A 319 -22.06 6.58 -4.60
N VAL A 320 -22.24 5.53 -3.81
CA VAL A 320 -23.53 4.93 -3.45
C VAL A 320 -23.82 5.29 -2.00
N THR A 321 -24.81 6.14 -1.79
CA THR A 321 -25.18 6.70 -0.47
C THR A 321 -26.17 5.86 0.33
N THR A 322 -26.73 4.80 -0.28
CA THR A 322 -27.69 3.83 0.31
C THR A 322 -28.97 4.42 0.91
N ARG A 323 -29.24 5.72 0.71
CA ARG A 323 -30.50 6.35 1.12
C ARG A 323 -31.63 5.90 0.19
N ALA A 324 -32.85 5.83 0.72
CA ALA A 324 -34.03 5.55 -0.10
C ALA A 324 -34.14 6.57 -1.25
N GLY A 325 -34.25 6.07 -2.47
CA GLY A 325 -34.30 6.90 -3.68
C GLY A 325 -32.95 7.24 -4.31
N ASP A 326 -31.82 6.82 -3.73
CA ASP A 326 -30.50 6.96 -4.37
C ASP A 326 -30.13 5.69 -5.17
N PRO A 327 -29.51 5.79 -6.35
CA PRO A 327 -29.17 4.65 -7.18
C PRO A 327 -28.00 3.84 -6.64
N CYS A 328 -28.03 2.53 -6.84
CA CYS A 328 -26.92 1.60 -6.57
C CYS A 328 -26.23 1.16 -7.88
N LEU A 329 -25.21 0.30 -7.80
CA LEU A 329 -24.54 -0.27 -8.97
C LEU A 329 -25.53 -0.92 -9.95
N ARG A 330 -26.53 -1.66 -9.42
CA ARG A 330 -27.54 -2.36 -10.21
C ARG A 330 -28.56 -1.44 -10.90
N CYS A 331 -28.67 -0.17 -10.50
CA CYS A 331 -29.46 0.80 -11.28
C CYS A 331 -28.78 1.11 -12.61
N LEU A 332 -27.45 1.12 -12.64
CA LEU A 332 -26.67 1.38 -13.84
C LEU A 332 -26.40 0.09 -14.63
N TRP A 333 -26.02 -0.98 -13.93
CA TRP A 333 -25.72 -2.29 -14.53
C TRP A 333 -26.51 -3.40 -13.81
N PRO A 334 -27.74 -3.70 -14.25
CA PRO A 334 -28.67 -4.56 -13.52
C PRO A 334 -28.17 -5.98 -13.24
N GLN A 335 -27.44 -6.56 -14.18
CA GLN A 335 -26.90 -7.91 -14.09
C GLN A 335 -25.39 -7.90 -14.08
N GLU A 336 -24.82 -8.77 -13.25
CA GLU A 336 -23.39 -9.04 -13.26
C GLU A 336 -23.00 -9.58 -14.65
N PRO A 337 -21.99 -8.98 -15.31
CA PRO A 337 -21.51 -9.46 -16.60
C PRO A 337 -20.87 -10.85 -16.43
N ALA A 338 -21.04 -11.71 -17.44
CA ALA A 338 -20.37 -13.00 -17.47
C ALA A 338 -18.83 -12.83 -17.37
N PRO A 339 -18.09 -13.71 -16.67
CA PRO A 339 -16.65 -13.56 -16.47
C PRO A 339 -15.86 -13.39 -17.79
N GLU A 340 -16.35 -13.98 -18.88
CA GLU A 340 -15.74 -13.92 -20.21
C GLU A 340 -15.92 -12.55 -20.89
N ALA A 341 -16.93 -11.78 -20.49
CA ALA A 341 -17.21 -10.45 -21.01
C ALA A 341 -16.38 -9.36 -20.32
N VAL A 342 -15.68 -9.69 -19.23
CA VAL A 342 -14.90 -8.75 -18.44
C VAL A 342 -13.42 -8.90 -18.78
N GLY A 343 -12.83 -7.88 -19.40
CA GLY A 343 -11.38 -7.79 -19.54
C GLY A 343 -10.72 -7.67 -18.16
N SER A 344 -9.67 -8.46 -17.90
CA SER A 344 -8.90 -8.35 -16.66
C SER A 344 -7.84 -7.26 -16.78
N CYS A 345 -7.70 -6.41 -15.76
CA CYS A 345 -6.61 -5.43 -15.65
C CYS A 345 -5.22 -6.07 -15.80
N VAL A 346 -5.07 -7.33 -15.40
CA VAL A 346 -3.83 -8.12 -15.54
C VAL A 346 -3.50 -8.39 -17.01
N LEU A 347 -4.52 -8.59 -17.86
CA LEU A 347 -4.34 -8.85 -19.29
C LEU A 347 -4.18 -7.58 -20.13
N SER A 348 -4.79 -6.47 -19.69
CA SER A 348 -4.77 -5.20 -20.42
C SER A 348 -3.66 -4.22 -19.98
N GLY A 349 -3.04 -4.47 -18.82
CA GLY A 349 -2.05 -3.59 -18.21
C GLY A 349 -2.65 -2.31 -17.63
N VAL A 350 -1.96 -1.72 -16.65
CA VAL A 350 -2.34 -0.44 -16.04
C VAL A 350 -1.10 0.37 -15.69
N LEU A 351 -1.10 1.66 -16.03
CA LEU A 351 0.00 2.56 -15.68
C LEU A 351 -0.12 2.95 -14.20
N GLY A 352 0.95 2.76 -13.41
CA GLY A 352 0.91 2.84 -11.93
C GLY A 352 0.21 4.08 -11.33
N PRO A 353 0.46 5.30 -11.82
CA PRO A 353 -0.26 6.50 -11.41
C PRO A 353 -1.79 6.45 -11.54
N VAL A 354 -2.33 5.68 -12.50
CA VAL A 354 -3.78 5.64 -12.78
C VAL A 354 -4.57 5.18 -11.55
N PRO A 355 -4.38 3.97 -11.00
CA PRO A 355 -5.03 3.57 -9.75
C PRO A 355 -4.62 4.47 -8.57
N GLY A 356 -3.41 5.05 -8.59
CA GLY A 356 -2.98 6.07 -7.62
C GLY A 356 -3.93 7.26 -7.52
N VAL A 357 -4.29 7.83 -8.67
CA VAL A 357 -5.23 8.96 -8.78
C VAL A 357 -6.61 8.56 -8.31
N PHE A 358 -7.16 7.44 -8.81
CA PHE A 358 -8.52 7.03 -8.46
C PHE A 358 -8.67 6.63 -6.99
N GLY A 359 -7.67 5.97 -6.39
CA GLY A 359 -7.66 5.67 -4.96
C GLY A 359 -7.58 6.93 -4.09
N THR A 360 -6.82 7.94 -4.53
CA THR A 360 -6.81 9.27 -3.88
C THR A 360 -8.18 9.95 -4.02
N MET A 361 -8.84 9.84 -5.17
CA MET A 361 -10.20 10.34 -5.37
C MET A 361 -11.21 9.63 -4.46
N GLN A 362 -11.07 8.31 -4.23
CA GLN A 362 -11.90 7.59 -3.25
C GLN A 362 -11.72 8.14 -1.85
N ALA A 363 -10.48 8.34 -1.39
CA ALA A 363 -10.22 8.97 -0.10
C ALA A 363 -10.82 10.39 -0.02
N MET A 364 -10.75 11.16 -1.10
CA MET A 364 -11.37 12.49 -1.14
C MET A 364 -12.90 12.42 -1.00
N GLU A 365 -13.58 11.52 -1.71
CA GLU A 365 -15.03 11.31 -1.54
C GLU A 365 -15.37 10.85 -0.12
N ALA A 366 -14.54 10.01 0.47
CA ALA A 366 -14.71 9.54 1.84
C ALA A 366 -14.63 10.68 2.86
N LEU A 367 -13.60 11.52 2.76
CA LEU A 367 -13.45 12.69 3.63
C LEU A 367 -14.62 13.67 3.44
N LYS A 368 -15.09 13.88 2.21
CA LYS A 368 -16.28 14.72 1.96
C LYS A 368 -17.53 14.16 2.63
N ILE A 369 -17.73 12.85 2.62
CA ILE A 369 -18.86 12.21 3.32
C ILE A 369 -18.74 12.40 4.83
N LEU A 370 -17.60 12.05 5.42
CA LEU A 370 -17.39 12.06 6.87
C LEU A 370 -17.44 13.48 7.47
N LEU A 371 -16.95 14.46 6.73
CA LEU A 371 -16.93 15.86 7.15
C LEU A 371 -18.21 16.64 6.76
N ASP A 372 -19.11 16.03 5.98
CA ASP A 372 -20.29 16.68 5.39
C ASP A 372 -19.92 17.88 4.49
N LEU A 373 -18.89 17.70 3.66
CA LEU A 373 -18.47 18.71 2.68
C LEU A 373 -19.44 18.75 1.48
N PRO A 374 -19.51 19.89 0.76
CA PRO A 374 -20.32 20.00 -0.43
C PRO A 374 -20.02 18.91 -1.47
N ARG A 375 -21.08 18.29 -1.98
CA ARG A 375 -21.05 17.28 -3.06
C ARG A 375 -22.15 17.56 -4.09
N PRO A 376 -21.98 17.13 -5.36
CA PRO A 376 -23.07 17.17 -6.34
C PRO A 376 -24.31 16.46 -5.79
N ARG A 377 -25.49 17.06 -6.00
CA ARG A 377 -26.76 16.47 -5.54
C ARG A 377 -27.23 15.32 -6.43
N GLU A 378 -26.85 15.35 -7.69
CA GLU A 378 -27.21 14.32 -8.68
C GLU A 378 -26.24 13.14 -8.59
N SER A 379 -26.81 11.95 -8.42
CA SER A 379 -26.05 10.71 -8.47
C SER A 379 -25.55 10.47 -9.90
N SER A 380 -24.24 10.31 -10.04
CA SER A 380 -23.59 10.16 -11.34
C SER A 380 -22.40 9.20 -11.28
N LEU A 381 -22.11 8.56 -12.41
CA LEU A 381 -20.84 7.91 -12.67
C LEU A 381 -19.87 8.95 -13.22
N LEU A 382 -18.75 9.16 -12.55
CA LEU A 382 -17.65 9.96 -13.09
C LEU A 382 -16.78 9.07 -13.96
N LEU A 383 -16.53 9.47 -15.20
CA LEU A 383 -15.52 8.88 -16.08
C LEU A 383 -14.41 9.90 -16.26
N PHE A 384 -13.16 9.46 -16.09
CA PHE A 384 -12.00 10.32 -16.25
C PHE A 384 -10.91 9.62 -17.05
N ASN A 385 -10.55 10.21 -18.19
CA ASN A 385 -9.41 9.80 -18.99
C ASN A 385 -8.18 10.62 -18.60
N LEU A 386 -7.11 9.97 -18.15
CA LEU A 386 -5.90 10.64 -17.67
C LEU A 386 -4.89 10.99 -18.78
N LEU A 387 -5.13 10.60 -20.04
CA LEU A 387 -4.31 11.01 -21.18
C LEU A 387 -4.65 12.42 -21.65
N ASP A 388 -5.94 12.71 -21.80
CA ASP A 388 -6.43 13.99 -22.33
C ASP A 388 -7.16 14.83 -21.28
N HIS A 389 -7.30 14.31 -20.06
CA HIS A 389 -8.05 14.90 -18.96
C HIS A 389 -9.54 15.11 -19.26
N ALA A 390 -10.12 14.34 -20.20
CA ALA A 390 -11.55 14.38 -20.48
C ALA A 390 -12.34 13.83 -19.28
N LEU A 391 -13.26 14.65 -18.77
CA LEU A 391 -14.11 14.33 -17.63
C LEU A 391 -15.57 14.28 -18.08
N THR A 392 -16.22 13.14 -17.90
CA THR A 392 -17.65 12.95 -18.20
C THR A 392 -18.39 12.58 -16.93
N ARG A 393 -19.54 13.23 -16.67
CA ARG A 393 -20.48 12.83 -15.61
C ARG A 393 -21.71 12.24 -16.27
N LEU A 394 -21.95 10.95 -16.04
CA LEU A 394 -23.13 10.26 -16.51
C LEU A 394 -24.16 10.21 -15.37
N PRO A 395 -25.29 10.92 -15.46
CA PRO A 395 -26.34 10.83 -14.45
C PRO A 395 -26.89 9.40 -14.39
N ILE A 396 -27.23 8.94 -13.19
CA ILE A 396 -27.78 7.59 -12.96
C ILE A 396 -29.22 7.72 -12.51
N ASP A 397 -30.13 7.21 -13.33
CA ASP A 397 -31.54 7.11 -12.97
C ASP A 397 -31.78 5.92 -12.04
N VAL A 398 -32.71 6.10 -11.11
CA VAL A 398 -33.13 5.02 -10.21
C VAL A 398 -34.06 4.09 -10.97
N ALA A 399 -33.70 2.82 -11.07
CA ALA A 399 -34.56 1.83 -11.70
C ALA A 399 -35.93 1.72 -10.98
N THR A 400 -37.01 1.42 -11.69
CA THR A 400 -38.40 1.41 -11.17
C THR A 400 -38.60 0.52 -9.93
N GLY A 401 -37.80 -0.55 -9.78
CA GLY A 401 -37.80 -1.42 -8.59
C GLY A 401 -36.88 -0.96 -7.44
N CYS A 402 -36.00 0.02 -7.66
CA CYS A 402 -35.00 0.49 -6.71
C CYS A 402 -35.40 1.79 -5.99
N ALA A 403 -36.55 2.39 -6.33
CA ALA A 403 -36.99 3.69 -5.76
C ALA A 403 -37.07 3.72 -4.22
N SER A 404 -37.36 2.59 -3.59
CA SER A 404 -37.34 2.40 -2.13
C SER A 404 -36.29 1.39 -1.67
N HIS A 405 -35.33 1.07 -2.55
CA HIS A 405 -34.47 -0.12 -2.47
C HIS A 405 -35.20 -1.47 -2.38
N GLY A 406 -36.54 -1.53 -2.50
CA GLY A 406 -37.30 -2.78 -2.34
C GLY A 406 -36.93 -3.90 -3.33
N GLY A 407 -36.79 -3.58 -4.61
CA GLY A 407 -36.44 -4.55 -5.66
C GLY A 407 -34.95 -4.86 -5.75
N CYS A 408 -34.07 -3.89 -5.48
CA CYS A 408 -32.63 -4.17 -5.47
C CYS A 408 -32.21 -4.97 -4.22
N MET A 409 -32.86 -4.79 -3.07
CA MET A 409 -32.62 -5.63 -1.89
C MET A 409 -32.97 -7.09 -2.15
N ALA A 410 -34.07 -7.37 -2.86
CA ALA A 410 -34.42 -8.74 -3.23
C ALA A 410 -33.35 -9.37 -4.14
N VAL A 411 -32.92 -8.63 -5.17
CA VAL A 411 -31.84 -9.08 -6.06
C VAL A 411 -30.51 -9.27 -5.31
N ALA A 412 -30.18 -8.37 -4.39
CA ALA A 412 -28.99 -8.45 -3.55
C ALA A 412 -29.04 -9.69 -2.63
N HIS A 413 -30.16 -9.94 -1.96
CA HIS A 413 -30.36 -11.14 -1.15
C HIS A 413 -30.19 -12.42 -1.97
N ASP A 414 -30.84 -12.50 -3.14
CA ASP A 414 -30.72 -13.67 -4.01
C ASP A 414 -29.30 -13.86 -4.54
N SER A 415 -28.59 -12.76 -4.82
CA SER A 415 -27.22 -12.79 -5.33
C SER A 415 -26.23 -13.22 -4.24
N LEU A 416 -26.37 -12.71 -3.01
CA LEU A 416 -25.57 -13.16 -1.87
C LEU A 416 -25.88 -14.63 -1.52
N ALA A 417 -27.14 -15.04 -1.49
CA ALA A 417 -27.50 -16.43 -1.21
C ALA A 417 -26.91 -17.39 -2.25
N ARG A 418 -26.96 -17.03 -3.54
CA ARG A 418 -26.28 -17.76 -4.60
C ARG A 418 -24.77 -17.76 -4.41
N ALA A 419 -24.17 -16.61 -4.12
CA ALA A 419 -22.73 -16.52 -3.91
C ALA A 419 -22.25 -17.36 -2.72
N VAL A 420 -23.03 -17.48 -1.64
CA VAL A 420 -22.74 -18.41 -0.52
C VAL A 420 -22.80 -19.87 -0.98
N ASP A 421 -23.84 -20.27 -1.72
CA ASP A 421 -23.95 -21.63 -2.29
C ASP A 421 -22.83 -21.93 -3.32
N GLU A 422 -22.26 -20.88 -3.92
CA GLU A 422 -21.14 -20.95 -4.85
C GLU A 422 -19.75 -20.88 -4.19
N GLN A 423 -19.62 -20.54 -2.90
CA GLN A 423 -18.30 -20.51 -2.23
C GLN A 423 -17.65 -21.90 -2.19
N ASP A 424 -18.46 -22.96 -2.15
CA ASP A 424 -17.99 -24.34 -2.18
C ASP A 424 -17.60 -24.82 -3.59
N ILE A 425 -17.56 -23.94 -4.60
CA ILE A 425 -17.23 -24.33 -5.98
C ILE A 425 -15.73 -24.40 -6.18
N ASP A 426 -15.00 -23.37 -5.77
CA ASP A 426 -13.56 -23.29 -5.96
C ASP A 426 -12.87 -23.86 -4.70
N LEU A 427 -12.11 -24.93 -4.87
CA LEU A 427 -11.43 -25.64 -3.79
C LEU A 427 -9.92 -25.45 -3.89
N ALA A 428 -9.31 -25.08 -2.76
CA ALA A 428 -7.86 -24.98 -2.63
C ALA A 428 -7.23 -26.35 -2.35
N PHE A 429 -6.21 -26.68 -3.13
CA PHE A 429 -5.30 -27.81 -2.86
C PHE A 429 -3.89 -27.35 -3.20
N ASP A 430 -2.91 -27.69 -2.35
CA ASP A 430 -1.50 -27.40 -2.64
C ASP A 430 -0.95 -28.32 -3.74
N ARG A 431 -1.53 -29.53 -3.84
CA ARG A 431 -1.16 -30.59 -4.78
C ARG A 431 -2.38 -31.39 -5.24
N LEU A 432 -2.41 -31.78 -6.52
CA LEU A 432 -3.54 -32.54 -7.10
C LEU A 432 -3.72 -33.92 -6.45
N GLU A 433 -2.65 -34.52 -5.95
CA GLU A 433 -2.68 -35.79 -5.20
C GLU A 433 -3.55 -35.68 -3.95
N GLN A 434 -3.57 -34.52 -3.29
CA GLN A 434 -4.41 -34.28 -2.12
C GLN A 434 -5.90 -34.29 -2.50
N ALA A 435 -6.25 -33.71 -3.66
CA ALA A 435 -7.61 -33.75 -4.17
C ALA A 435 -8.05 -35.19 -4.47
N ILE A 436 -7.20 -35.99 -5.12
CA ILE A 436 -7.50 -37.41 -5.38
C ILE A 436 -7.64 -38.19 -4.07
N ALA A 437 -6.75 -37.97 -3.10
CA ALA A 437 -6.83 -38.61 -1.78
C ALA A 437 -8.10 -38.20 -1.01
N ALA A 438 -8.59 -36.97 -1.21
CA ALA A 438 -9.88 -36.49 -0.70
C ALA A 438 -11.10 -37.02 -1.47
N GLY A 439 -10.89 -37.85 -2.50
CA GLY A 439 -11.94 -38.54 -3.25
C GLY A 439 -12.41 -37.82 -4.51
N TYR A 440 -11.74 -36.75 -4.95
CA TYR A 440 -12.10 -36.04 -6.17
C TYR A 440 -11.52 -36.72 -7.41
N ARG A 441 -12.35 -36.88 -8.44
CA ARG A 441 -11.94 -37.24 -9.79
C ARG A 441 -11.48 -36.00 -10.53
N LEU A 442 -10.26 -36.02 -11.08
CA LEU A 442 -9.75 -34.90 -11.86
C LEU A 442 -10.38 -34.86 -13.26
N VAL A 443 -10.82 -33.67 -13.68
CA VAL A 443 -11.34 -33.41 -15.02
C VAL A 443 -10.57 -32.24 -15.62
N ASP A 444 -9.71 -32.51 -16.60
CA ASP A 444 -8.91 -31.48 -17.27
C ASP A 444 -9.75 -30.83 -18.38
N VAL A 445 -10.06 -29.54 -18.19
CA VAL A 445 -10.89 -28.75 -19.11
C VAL A 445 -10.10 -27.86 -20.05
N ARG A 446 -8.78 -28.04 -20.13
CA ARG A 446 -7.92 -27.35 -21.10
C ARG A 446 -8.17 -27.89 -22.51
N GLU A 447 -7.79 -27.11 -23.51
CA GLU A 447 -7.87 -27.57 -24.90
C GLU A 447 -6.79 -28.63 -25.19
N ALA A 448 -7.01 -29.48 -26.19
CA ALA A 448 -6.13 -30.62 -26.48
C ALA A 448 -4.67 -30.19 -26.72
N GLU A 449 -4.45 -29.05 -27.37
CA GLU A 449 -3.12 -28.50 -27.61
C GLU A 449 -2.42 -28.03 -26.32
N GLU A 450 -3.18 -27.53 -25.34
CA GLU A 450 -2.63 -27.14 -24.03
C GLU A 450 -2.21 -28.38 -23.24
N ILE A 451 -3.05 -29.41 -23.23
CA ILE A 451 -2.77 -30.69 -22.57
C ILE A 451 -1.56 -31.37 -23.20
N ALA A 452 -1.45 -31.36 -24.53
CA ALA A 452 -0.33 -31.95 -25.25
C ALA A 452 1.00 -31.23 -24.98
N ARG A 453 0.95 -29.90 -24.79
CA ARG A 453 2.14 -29.09 -24.46
C ARG A 453 2.58 -29.27 -23.02
N ASP A 454 1.62 -29.47 -22.12
CA ASP A 454 1.83 -29.39 -20.68
C ASP A 454 0.91 -30.39 -19.93
N PRO A 455 1.20 -31.69 -20.02
CA PRO A 455 0.35 -32.72 -19.44
C PRO A 455 0.39 -32.73 -17.90
N ILE A 456 -0.70 -33.15 -17.27
CA ILE A 456 -0.71 -33.48 -15.84
C ILE A 456 -0.12 -34.89 -15.72
N ASP A 457 1.20 -34.96 -15.54
CA ASP A 457 1.93 -36.24 -15.54
C ASP A 457 1.59 -37.09 -14.30
N GLY A 458 1.40 -38.39 -14.52
CA GLY A 458 1.30 -39.40 -13.45
C GLY A 458 -0.05 -39.47 -12.72
N LEU A 459 -1.01 -38.58 -13.03
CA LEU A 459 -2.33 -38.58 -12.38
C LEU A 459 -3.46 -38.90 -13.37
N PRO A 460 -4.41 -39.78 -13.01
CA PRO A 460 -5.55 -40.09 -13.86
C PRO A 460 -6.50 -38.89 -13.94
N SER A 461 -6.70 -38.35 -15.14
CA SER A 461 -7.65 -37.26 -15.40
C SER A 461 -8.56 -37.57 -16.60
N LEU A 462 -9.83 -37.17 -16.51
CA LEU A 462 -10.75 -37.16 -17.63
C LEU A 462 -10.54 -35.88 -18.44
N GLN A 463 -10.23 -35.99 -19.73
CA GLN A 463 -10.00 -34.83 -20.59
C GLN A 463 -11.30 -34.43 -21.31
N VAL A 464 -11.85 -33.28 -20.97
CA VAL A 464 -13.06 -32.72 -21.59
C VAL A 464 -12.85 -31.23 -21.81
N PRO A 465 -12.55 -30.78 -23.04
CA PRO A 465 -12.33 -29.36 -23.32
C PRO A 465 -13.47 -28.50 -22.78
N SER A 466 -13.14 -27.32 -22.23
CA SER A 466 -14.10 -26.43 -21.58
C SER A 466 -15.33 -26.11 -22.45
N SER A 467 -15.13 -25.98 -23.76
CA SER A 467 -16.20 -25.77 -24.75
C SER A 467 -17.22 -26.92 -24.84
N GLN A 468 -16.84 -28.14 -24.45
CA GLN A 468 -17.65 -29.35 -24.56
C GLN A 468 -18.20 -29.84 -23.23
N ILE A 469 -17.77 -29.24 -22.11
CA ILE A 469 -18.02 -29.76 -20.76
C ILE A 469 -19.52 -29.90 -20.43
N VAL A 470 -20.34 -28.96 -20.87
CA VAL A 470 -21.80 -28.99 -20.66
C VAL A 470 -22.44 -30.09 -21.50
N ALA A 471 -22.04 -30.24 -22.76
CA ALA A 471 -22.56 -31.28 -23.66
C ALA A 471 -22.15 -32.69 -23.21
N ARG A 472 -20.97 -32.81 -22.57
CA ARG A 472 -20.39 -34.06 -22.07
C ARG A 472 -20.58 -34.22 -20.56
N ALA A 473 -21.53 -33.50 -19.97
CA ALA A 473 -21.79 -33.49 -18.54
C ALA A 473 -22.03 -34.90 -17.94
N ALA A 474 -22.66 -35.79 -18.72
CA ALA A 474 -22.93 -37.17 -18.31
C ALA A 474 -21.67 -38.00 -18.03
N GLU A 475 -20.51 -37.64 -18.59
CA GLU A 475 -19.25 -38.37 -18.40
C GLU A 475 -18.62 -38.15 -17.02
N LEU A 476 -19.02 -37.08 -16.33
CA LEU A 476 -18.54 -36.79 -14.97
C LEU A 476 -19.12 -37.78 -13.96
N GLY A 477 -20.32 -38.33 -14.24
CA GLY A 477 -21.03 -39.25 -13.34
C GLY A 477 -21.44 -38.56 -12.03
N GLU A 478 -21.64 -39.37 -10.97
CA GLU A 478 -22.09 -38.90 -9.65
C GLU A 478 -20.92 -38.67 -8.66
N ALA A 479 -19.69 -39.04 -9.03
CA ALA A 479 -18.52 -38.92 -8.15
C ALA A 479 -18.04 -37.46 -8.08
N PRO A 480 -17.60 -36.98 -6.89
CA PRO A 480 -17.05 -35.64 -6.73
C PRO A 480 -15.98 -35.36 -7.78
N SER A 481 -16.16 -34.29 -8.57
CA SER A 481 -15.28 -33.97 -9.69
C SER A 481 -14.59 -32.64 -9.44
N LEU A 482 -13.28 -32.60 -9.65
CA LEU A 482 -12.49 -31.38 -9.59
C LEU A 482 -12.04 -31.01 -11.01
N LEU A 483 -12.63 -29.94 -11.54
CA LEU A 483 -12.28 -29.38 -12.84
C LEU A 483 -10.97 -28.59 -12.72
N VAL A 484 -10.08 -28.80 -13.69
CA VAL A 484 -8.76 -28.21 -13.69
C VAL A 484 -8.53 -27.50 -15.03
N CYS A 485 -8.09 -26.25 -14.98
CA CYS A 485 -7.63 -25.49 -16.14
C CYS A 485 -6.30 -24.79 -15.85
N ALA A 486 -5.76 -24.04 -16.81
CA ALA A 486 -4.49 -23.32 -16.60
C ALA A 486 -4.54 -22.33 -15.40
N SER A 487 -5.56 -21.46 -15.33
CA SER A 487 -5.62 -20.33 -14.38
C SER A 487 -6.82 -20.35 -13.42
N GLY A 488 -7.51 -21.48 -13.28
CA GLY A 488 -8.75 -21.62 -12.48
C GLY A 488 -10.00 -20.98 -13.07
N ARG A 489 -9.88 -19.97 -13.95
CA ARG A 489 -11.02 -19.23 -14.51
C ARG A 489 -12.01 -20.09 -15.31
N ARG A 490 -11.50 -20.91 -16.25
CA ARG A 490 -12.36 -21.77 -17.09
C ARG A 490 -12.99 -22.91 -16.30
N SER A 491 -12.23 -23.53 -15.39
CA SER A 491 -12.76 -24.59 -14.52
C SER A 491 -13.84 -24.06 -13.59
N SER A 492 -13.68 -22.86 -13.02
CA SER A 492 -14.66 -22.21 -12.14
C SER A 492 -15.96 -21.92 -12.90
N HIS A 493 -15.87 -21.35 -14.11
CA HIS A 493 -17.02 -21.14 -14.98
C HIS A 493 -17.74 -22.45 -15.33
N ALA A 494 -16.99 -23.46 -15.77
CA ALA A 494 -17.55 -24.77 -16.11
C ALA A 494 -18.25 -25.44 -14.92
N ALA A 495 -17.66 -25.37 -13.72
CA ALA A 495 -18.26 -25.88 -12.50
C ALA A 495 -19.60 -25.19 -12.20
N ARG A 496 -19.67 -23.85 -12.33
CA ARG A 496 -20.91 -23.09 -12.13
C ARG A 496 -22.01 -23.51 -13.11
N LEU A 497 -21.70 -23.63 -14.41
CA LEU A 497 -22.67 -24.07 -15.41
C LEU A 497 -23.22 -25.48 -15.13
N LEU A 498 -22.35 -26.40 -14.74
CA LEU A 498 -22.75 -27.77 -14.40
C LEU A 498 -23.59 -27.82 -13.12
N ARG A 499 -23.21 -27.08 -12.08
CA ARG A 499 -23.99 -26.97 -10.84
C ARG A 499 -25.35 -26.32 -11.06
N ALA A 500 -25.43 -25.31 -11.91
CA ALA A 500 -26.70 -24.69 -12.32
C ALA A 500 -27.61 -25.69 -13.08
N SER A 501 -27.02 -26.70 -13.73
CA SER A 501 -27.72 -27.80 -14.38
C SER A 501 -28.03 -28.98 -13.43
N GLY A 502 -27.73 -28.86 -12.14
CA GLY A 502 -28.04 -29.85 -11.09
C GLY A 502 -26.87 -30.69 -10.59
N LEU A 503 -25.69 -30.60 -11.19
CA LEU A 503 -24.50 -31.39 -10.81
C LEU A 503 -23.74 -30.72 -9.65
N ARG A 504 -24.30 -30.82 -8.44
CA ARG A 504 -23.79 -30.13 -7.23
C ARG A 504 -22.40 -30.58 -6.78
N HIS A 505 -21.97 -31.79 -7.14
CA HIS A 505 -20.69 -32.42 -6.77
C HIS A 505 -19.50 -32.04 -7.68
N VAL A 506 -19.68 -31.03 -8.53
CA VAL A 506 -18.62 -30.53 -9.42
C VAL A 506 -18.00 -29.27 -8.81
N HIS A 507 -16.68 -29.28 -8.73
CA HIS A 507 -15.86 -28.24 -8.14
C HIS A 507 -14.76 -27.83 -9.13
N SER A 508 -14.09 -26.73 -8.85
CA SER A 508 -12.99 -26.17 -9.64
C SER A 508 -11.76 -26.05 -8.75
N LEU A 509 -10.58 -26.33 -9.30
CA LEU A 509 -9.33 -26.05 -8.61
C LEU A 509 -9.07 -24.54 -8.60
N GLU A 510 -8.97 -23.97 -7.40
CA GLU A 510 -8.64 -22.57 -7.20
C GLU A 510 -7.27 -22.24 -7.83
N GLY A 511 -7.21 -21.16 -8.62
CA GLY A 511 -6.00 -20.73 -9.35
C GLY A 511 -5.52 -21.66 -10.47
N GLY A 512 -6.13 -22.83 -10.64
CA GLY A 512 -5.75 -23.82 -11.66
C GLY A 512 -4.35 -24.41 -11.47
N ILE A 513 -3.82 -25.04 -12.52
CA ILE A 513 -2.50 -25.69 -12.47
C ILE A 513 -1.38 -24.68 -12.22
N MET A 514 -1.54 -23.44 -12.66
CA MET A 514 -0.54 -22.39 -12.45
C MET A 514 -0.30 -22.10 -10.96
N ALA A 515 -1.34 -22.15 -10.12
CA ALA A 515 -1.20 -21.92 -8.68
C ALA A 515 -0.37 -23.01 -7.98
N LEU A 516 -0.49 -24.26 -8.42
CA LEU A 516 0.27 -25.39 -7.89
C LEU A 516 1.78 -25.28 -8.15
N ARG A 517 2.17 -24.56 -9.20
CA ARG A 517 3.59 -24.40 -9.60
C ARG A 517 4.35 -23.39 -8.78
N VAL A 518 3.64 -22.50 -8.08
CA VAL A 518 4.24 -21.45 -7.25
C VAL A 518 4.53 -21.98 -5.83
N ALA A 519 3.82 -23.01 -5.39
CA ALA A 519 3.97 -23.62 -4.07
C ALA A 519 5.06 -24.72 -3.98
N GLY A 520 5.86 -24.90 -5.03
CA GLY A 520 6.87 -25.97 -5.18
C GLY A 520 8.30 -25.54 -4.99
#